data_AF-A0A089WET1-F1
#
_entry.id   AF-A0A089WET1-F1
#
_cell.length_a   1.000
_cell.length_b   1.000
_cell.length_c   1.000
_cell.angle_alpha   90.00
_cell.angle_beta   90.00
_cell.angle_gamma   90.00
#
_symmetry.space_group_name_H-M   'P 1'
#
loop_
_entity.id
_entity.type
_entity.pdbx_description
1 polymer ?
#
loop_
_entity_poly.entity_id
_entity_poly.type
_entity_poly.pdbx_seq_one_letter_code
_entity_poly.pdbx_strand_id
1 'polypeptide(L)'
;MAIPYNAAAVLTLAVLSSACVPWKRERPAYADLCTSKFEFQVPGPQGQTRIFLHAYLYDHAARWSDEPYQQVLHVQYPGEKYPRSEFYVQLIAYNQDRQRVTRGSGGVPAVPIMYDTREAFITFADGTRLQARPEVYLGDGDVYDYTRVTPRNARPSPYDINSDEVHGLIPRITNEKRYGSAYVVFQTDRFAADSKWTINLGALQVQGQKLPIPPLQLCNHPVKTWIGIEPLMRP
;
A
#
# COMPACT_ATOMS: atom_id res chain seq x y z
N MET A 1 23.14 86.11 18.02
CA MET A 1 22.10 85.54 17.12
C MET A 1 21.86 84.11 17.60
N ALA A 2 20.98 83.90 18.59
CA ALA A 2 19.53 83.64 18.46
C ALA A 2 19.28 82.26 17.78
N ILE A 3 19.10 81.15 18.51
CA ILE A 3 17.85 80.57 19.14
C ILE A 3 16.85 80.11 18.06
N PRO A 4 16.03 79.04 18.20
CA PRO A 4 16.18 77.60 18.55
C PRO A 4 15.34 76.73 17.55
N TYR A 5 14.76 75.59 18.00
CA TYR A 5 13.51 74.89 17.59
C TYR A 5 13.75 73.40 17.36
N ASN A 6 13.43 72.56 18.35
CA ASN A 6 12.13 71.92 18.64
C ASN A 6 11.97 70.56 17.97
N ALA A 7 11.97 69.55 18.84
CA ALA A 7 11.04 68.42 18.88
C ALA A 7 10.46 67.89 17.55
N ALA A 8 10.84 66.66 17.21
CA ALA A 8 9.90 65.68 16.67
C ALA A 8 10.38 64.28 17.07
N ALA A 9 9.76 63.73 18.11
CA ALA A 9 9.80 62.29 18.37
C ALA A 9 9.09 61.61 17.20
N VAL A 10 9.85 60.94 16.33
CA VAL A 10 9.28 60.05 15.31
C VAL A 10 9.39 58.63 15.84
N LEU A 11 8.34 58.19 16.53
CA LEU A 11 8.03 56.77 16.70
C LEU A 11 7.64 56.23 15.32
N THR A 12 8.60 55.67 14.58
CA THR A 12 8.26 54.76 13.47
C THR A 12 7.90 53.40 14.06
N LEU A 13 6.61 53.17 14.28
CA LEU A 13 6.05 51.82 14.33
C LEU A 13 6.35 51.14 12.99
N ALA A 14 7.38 50.29 12.95
CA ALA A 14 7.52 49.30 11.90
C ALA A 14 6.48 48.21 12.17
N VAL A 15 5.27 48.39 11.64
CA VAL A 15 4.33 47.26 11.45
C VAL A 15 4.95 46.40 10.35
N LEU A 16 5.82 45.47 10.74
CA LEU A 16 6.18 44.33 9.89
C LEU A 16 4.90 43.52 9.72
N SER A 17 4.14 43.85 8.67
CA SER A 17 3.12 42.95 8.14
C SER A 17 3.86 41.72 7.64
N SER A 18 4.04 40.73 8.52
CA SER A 18 4.33 39.35 8.14
C SER A 18 3.11 38.83 7.39
N ALA A 19 2.99 39.25 6.12
CA ALA A 19 2.04 38.72 5.18
C ALA A 19 2.36 37.22 5.07
N CYS A 20 1.54 36.41 5.72
CA CYS A 20 1.48 34.99 5.47
C CYS A 20 1.10 34.81 4.00
N VAL A 21 2.09 34.55 3.14
CA VAL A 21 1.80 34.22 1.74
C VAL A 21 1.19 32.82 1.75
N PRO A 22 -0.08 32.65 1.35
CA PRO A 22 -0.68 31.32 1.26
C PRO A 22 0.10 30.50 0.23
N TRP A 23 0.81 29.47 0.68
CA TRP A 23 1.49 28.55 -0.21
C TRP A 23 0.51 27.45 -0.60
N LYS A 24 0.28 27.31 -1.91
CA LYS A 24 -0.58 26.25 -2.45
C LYS A 24 0.20 24.94 -2.37
N ARG A 25 -0.23 24.04 -1.49
CA ARG A 25 0.26 22.66 -1.47
C ARG A 25 -0.72 21.81 -2.27
N GLU A 26 -0.22 21.12 -3.28
CA GLU A 26 -1.02 20.23 -4.13
C GLU A 26 -0.49 18.82 -3.97
N ARG A 27 -1.40 17.87 -3.76
CA ARG A 27 -1.09 16.46 -3.84
C ARG A 27 -1.49 15.93 -5.21
N PRO A 28 -0.57 15.27 -5.95
CA PRO A 28 -0.90 14.68 -7.23
C PRO A 28 -1.99 13.61 -7.09
N ALA A 29 -2.75 13.40 -8.17
CA ALA A 29 -3.75 12.35 -8.24
C ALA A 29 -3.09 10.97 -8.15
N TYR A 30 -3.83 9.98 -7.65
CA TYR A 30 -3.39 8.59 -7.58
C TYR A 30 -4.61 7.64 -7.69
N ALA A 31 -4.37 6.39 -8.09
CA ALA A 31 -5.41 5.37 -8.17
C ALA A 31 -5.27 4.40 -7.00
N ASP A 32 -6.35 4.12 -6.27
CA ASP A 32 -6.38 3.12 -5.19
C ASP A 32 -7.44 2.05 -5.47
N LEU A 33 -7.58 1.04 -4.60
CA LEU A 33 -8.64 0.05 -4.72
C LEU A 33 -9.97 0.61 -4.21
N CYS A 34 -11.04 0.46 -5.00
CA CYS A 34 -12.39 0.75 -4.56
C CYS A 34 -12.85 -0.15 -3.41
N THR A 35 -12.35 -1.38 -3.36
CA THR A 35 -12.62 -2.35 -2.31
C THR A 35 -11.34 -3.11 -2.00
N SER A 36 -10.95 -3.09 -0.73
CA SER A 36 -9.67 -3.63 -0.25
C SER A 36 -9.83 -4.72 0.79
N LYS A 37 -11.05 -5.04 1.23
CA LYS A 37 -11.30 -6.02 2.30
C LYS A 37 -12.42 -6.96 1.90
N PHE A 38 -12.17 -8.25 2.09
CA PHE A 38 -13.08 -9.33 1.76
C PHE A 38 -13.19 -10.29 2.93
N GLU A 39 -14.40 -10.81 3.13
CA GLU A 39 -14.69 -11.80 4.17
C GLU A 39 -15.39 -13.00 3.52
N PHE A 40 -14.94 -14.20 3.88
CA PHE A 40 -15.49 -15.45 3.39
C PHE A 40 -15.88 -16.33 4.57
N GLN A 41 -17.06 -16.93 4.50
CA GLN A 41 -17.47 -17.96 5.46
C GLN A 41 -17.17 -19.33 4.86
N VAL A 42 -16.36 -20.12 5.55
CA VAL A 42 -15.89 -21.42 5.07
C VAL A 42 -16.34 -22.51 6.04
N PRO A 43 -17.22 -23.44 5.63
CA PRO A 43 -17.50 -24.64 6.40
C PRO A 43 -16.26 -25.52 6.50
N GLY A 44 -15.89 -25.86 7.74
CA GLY A 44 -14.77 -26.74 8.05
C GLY A 44 -15.12 -27.87 9.01
N PRO A 45 -14.17 -28.77 9.29
CA PRO A 45 -14.37 -29.91 10.18
C PRO A 45 -14.78 -29.53 11.61
N GLN A 46 -14.40 -28.34 12.06
CA GLN A 46 -14.69 -27.80 13.40
C GLN A 46 -15.85 -26.79 13.40
N GLY A 47 -16.61 -26.71 12.30
CA GLY A 47 -17.65 -25.71 12.09
C GLY A 47 -17.25 -24.62 11.09
N GLN A 48 -18.03 -23.54 11.03
CA GLN A 48 -17.74 -22.43 10.13
C GLN A 48 -16.57 -21.59 10.65
N THR A 49 -15.61 -21.31 9.78
CA THR A 49 -14.50 -20.39 10.03
C THR A 49 -14.59 -19.21 9.08
N ARG A 50 -14.36 -17.99 9.57
CA ARG A 50 -14.25 -16.82 8.71
C ARG A 50 -12.81 -16.63 8.23
N ILE A 51 -12.68 -16.32 6.95
CA ILE A 51 -11.42 -15.98 6.31
C ILE A 51 -11.49 -14.52 5.88
N PHE A 52 -10.46 -13.76 6.24
CA PHE A 52 -10.28 -12.37 5.86
C PHE A 52 -9.18 -12.28 4.81
N LEU A 53 -9.43 -11.50 3.76
CA LEU A 53 -8.43 -11.11 2.78
C LEU A 53 -8.44 -9.59 2.67
N HIS A 54 -7.30 -8.97 2.95
CA HIS A 54 -7.07 -7.57 2.68
C HIS A 54 -6.11 -7.42 1.50
N ALA A 55 -6.41 -6.47 0.61
CA ALA A 55 -5.62 -6.13 -0.55
C ALA A 55 -5.25 -4.64 -0.52
N TYR A 56 -3.99 -4.30 -0.78
CA TYR A 56 -3.52 -2.91 -0.78
C TYR A 56 -2.55 -2.65 -1.95
N LEU A 57 -2.55 -1.40 -2.43
CA LEU A 57 -1.57 -0.91 -3.42
C LEU A 57 -0.47 -0.04 -2.78
N TYR A 58 -0.72 0.51 -1.58
CA TYR A 58 0.16 1.45 -0.89
C TYR A 58 0.05 1.32 0.64
N ASP A 59 1.01 1.91 1.37
CA ASP A 59 0.83 2.19 2.81
C ASP A 59 -0.05 3.43 3.02
N HIS A 60 -1.16 3.27 3.76
CA HIS A 60 -2.16 4.32 3.92
C HIS A 60 -1.97 5.17 5.18
N ALA A 61 -1.02 4.95 6.09
CA ALA A 61 -0.70 6.00 7.09
C ALA A 61 0.52 6.86 6.77
N ALA A 62 1.16 6.64 5.62
CA ALA A 62 1.96 7.67 4.95
C ALA A 62 1.11 8.87 4.42
N ARG A 63 -0.19 8.94 4.78
CA ARG A 63 -1.18 9.96 4.36
C ARG A 63 -0.82 11.40 4.64
N TRP A 64 0.09 11.66 5.58
CA TRP A 64 0.44 13.00 6.04
C TRP A 64 1.60 13.65 5.29
N SER A 65 2.18 12.98 4.28
CA SER A 65 3.19 13.57 3.40
C SER A 65 2.55 14.31 2.22
N ASP A 66 3.17 15.42 1.81
CA ASP A 66 2.87 16.13 0.55
C ASP A 66 3.35 15.33 -0.69
N GLU A 67 4.05 14.21 -0.49
CA GLU A 67 4.57 13.35 -1.56
C GLU A 67 3.48 12.52 -2.27
N PRO A 68 3.67 12.24 -3.57
CA PRO A 68 2.83 11.31 -4.32
C PRO A 68 2.80 9.91 -3.69
N TYR A 69 1.65 9.25 -3.73
CA TYR A 69 1.63 7.80 -3.55
C TYR A 69 2.27 7.14 -4.75
N GLN A 70 3.40 6.49 -4.54
CA GLN A 70 4.10 5.75 -5.59
C GLN A 70 4.28 4.31 -5.16
N GLN A 71 4.06 3.41 -6.11
CA GLN A 71 4.57 2.06 -5.97
C GLN A 71 6.08 2.11 -6.20
N VAL A 72 6.81 1.59 -5.22
CA VAL A 72 8.27 1.71 -5.12
C VAL A 72 8.98 0.41 -5.45
N LEU A 73 8.26 -0.62 -5.90
CA LEU A 73 8.84 -1.86 -6.37
C LEU A 73 9.63 -1.61 -7.65
N HIS A 74 10.93 -1.84 -7.57
CA HIS A 74 11.84 -1.79 -8.71
C HIS A 74 12.61 -3.11 -8.81
N VAL A 75 12.71 -3.64 -10.02
CA VAL A 75 13.38 -4.90 -10.33
C VAL A 75 14.61 -4.62 -11.19
N GLN A 76 15.76 -5.10 -10.74
CA GLN A 76 17.01 -5.02 -11.47
C GLN A 76 17.15 -6.25 -12.37
N TYR A 77 17.07 -6.05 -13.68
CA TYR A 77 17.25 -7.15 -14.65
C TYR A 77 18.73 -7.35 -14.99
N PRO A 78 19.14 -8.59 -15.31
CA PRO A 78 20.49 -8.87 -15.79
C PRO A 78 20.81 -8.06 -17.06
N GLY A 79 21.92 -7.33 -17.04
CA GLY A 79 22.38 -6.53 -18.18
C GLY A 79 21.71 -5.15 -18.34
N GLU A 80 20.70 -4.82 -17.54
CA GLU A 80 20.09 -3.48 -17.57
C GLU A 80 20.84 -2.51 -16.63
N LYS A 81 21.05 -1.27 -17.08
CA LYS A 81 21.76 -0.25 -16.28
C LYS A 81 20.91 0.31 -15.13
N TYR A 82 19.59 0.35 -15.31
CA TYR A 82 18.66 0.97 -14.38
C TYR A 82 17.55 -0.02 -14.00
N PRO A 83 17.13 -0.07 -12.72
CA PRO A 83 15.98 -0.84 -12.30
C PRO A 83 14.70 -0.39 -13.00
N ARG A 84 13.78 -1.33 -13.23
CA ARG A 84 12.46 -1.06 -13.83
C ARG A 84 11.37 -1.13 -12.77
N SER A 85 10.46 -0.18 -12.78
CA SER A 85 9.29 -0.21 -11.90
C SER A 85 8.36 -1.36 -12.28
N GLU A 86 7.82 -2.04 -11.29
CA GLU A 86 6.79 -3.07 -11.48
C GLU A 86 5.59 -2.80 -10.58
N PHE A 87 4.41 -3.19 -11.06
CA PHE A 87 3.17 -3.06 -10.32
C PHE A 87 2.99 -4.26 -9.39
N TYR A 88 2.47 -4.01 -8.18
CA TYR A 88 2.15 -5.08 -7.25
C TYR A 88 0.82 -4.87 -6.52
N VAL A 89 0.24 -5.98 -6.07
CA VAL A 89 -0.86 -6.00 -5.10
C VAL A 89 -0.38 -6.76 -3.88
N GLN A 90 -0.44 -6.10 -2.72
CA GLN A 90 -0.20 -6.74 -1.44
C GLN A 90 -1.45 -7.46 -0.99
N LEU A 91 -1.30 -8.70 -0.52
CA LEU A 91 -2.35 -9.55 0.04
C LEU A 91 -2.00 -9.90 1.50
N ILE A 92 -2.97 -9.72 2.39
CA ILE A 92 -2.88 -10.14 3.79
C ILE A 92 -4.08 -11.04 4.04
N ALA A 93 -3.82 -12.31 4.30
CA ALA A 93 -4.87 -13.31 4.52
C ALA A 93 -4.76 -13.94 5.90
N TYR A 94 -5.89 -14.07 6.59
CA TYR A 94 -5.96 -14.72 7.90
C TYR A 94 -7.32 -15.33 8.21
N ASN A 95 -7.31 -16.40 8.99
CA ASN A 95 -8.54 -16.93 9.60
C ASN A 95 -8.90 -16.16 10.87
N GLN A 96 -10.19 -16.16 11.19
CA GLN A 96 -10.71 -15.56 12.43
C GLN A 96 -9.96 -16.07 13.64
N ASP A 97 -9.71 -15.17 14.60
CA ASP A 97 -9.07 -15.45 15.88
C ASP A 97 -7.65 -16.02 15.76
N ARG A 98 -7.05 -15.99 14.56
CA ARG A 98 -5.63 -16.25 14.40
C ARG A 98 -4.84 -15.19 15.14
N GLN A 99 -3.94 -15.65 15.99
CA GLN A 99 -2.92 -14.81 16.61
C GLN A 99 -1.54 -15.37 16.26
N ARG A 100 -0.57 -14.48 16.16
CA ARG A 100 0.83 -14.87 15.99
C ARG A 100 1.26 -15.68 17.21
N VAL A 101 1.95 -16.80 16.99
CA VAL A 101 2.56 -17.59 18.07
C VAL A 101 3.78 -16.83 18.60
N THR A 102 3.54 -15.74 19.33
CA THR A 102 4.59 -14.97 20.03
C THR A 102 4.20 -14.88 21.49
N ARG A 103 4.81 -15.77 22.28
CA ARG A 103 4.79 -15.85 23.76
C ARG A 103 3.39 -15.76 24.40
N GLY A 104 2.76 -16.93 24.58
CA GLY A 104 1.74 -17.14 25.62
C GLY A 104 0.28 -16.95 25.24
N SER A 105 -0.09 -16.76 23.97
CA SER A 105 -1.49 -16.51 23.58
C SER A 105 -2.24 -17.77 23.12
N GLY A 106 -3.47 -17.97 23.63
CA GLY A 106 -4.42 -19.01 23.22
C GLY A 106 -5.20 -18.71 21.92
N GLY A 107 -4.52 -18.21 20.89
CA GLY A 107 -5.12 -17.98 19.57
C GLY A 107 -5.38 -19.28 18.79
N VAL A 108 -6.23 -19.20 17.76
CA VAL A 108 -6.54 -20.36 16.89
C VAL A 108 -5.36 -20.59 15.93
N PRO A 109 -4.97 -21.86 15.68
CA PRO A 109 -3.92 -22.18 14.70
C PRO A 109 -4.29 -21.70 13.29
N ALA A 110 -3.28 -21.64 12.42
CA ALA A 110 -3.47 -21.31 11.02
C ALA A 110 -4.37 -22.34 10.33
N VAL A 111 -5.41 -21.85 9.64
CA VAL A 111 -6.11 -22.63 8.60
C VAL A 111 -5.39 -22.37 7.29
N PRO A 112 -4.88 -23.39 6.56
CA PRO A 112 -4.19 -23.16 5.29
C PRO A 112 -5.07 -22.41 4.29
N ILE A 113 -4.53 -21.32 3.73
CA ILE A 113 -5.17 -20.51 2.70
C ILE A 113 -4.26 -20.52 1.49
N MET A 114 -4.53 -21.44 0.57
CA MET A 114 -3.73 -21.59 -0.64
C MET A 114 -4.11 -20.52 -1.66
N TYR A 115 -3.10 -19.89 -2.24
CA TYR A 115 -3.25 -18.89 -3.29
C TYR A 115 -2.36 -19.23 -4.48
N ASP A 116 -2.90 -19.09 -5.69
CA ASP A 116 -2.20 -19.37 -6.94
C ASP A 116 -2.09 -18.10 -7.79
N THR A 117 -0.90 -17.50 -7.84
CA THR A 117 -0.68 -16.28 -8.63
C THR A 117 -0.84 -16.50 -10.14
N ARG A 118 -0.79 -17.74 -10.62
CA ARG A 118 -0.96 -18.05 -12.05
C ARG A 118 -2.40 -17.84 -12.52
N GLU A 119 -3.36 -17.75 -11.60
CA GLU A 119 -4.74 -17.36 -11.91
C GLU A 119 -4.91 -15.83 -12.01
N ALA A 120 -3.90 -15.04 -11.60
CA ALA A 120 -4.02 -13.60 -11.48
C ALA A 120 -3.60 -12.85 -12.76
N PHE A 121 -4.40 -11.87 -13.16
CA PHE A 121 -4.15 -11.02 -14.31
C PHE A 121 -4.76 -9.62 -14.17
N ILE A 122 -4.16 -8.64 -14.84
CA ILE A 122 -4.73 -7.32 -15.05
C ILE A 122 -5.45 -7.30 -16.39
N THR A 123 -6.64 -6.71 -16.44
CA THR A 123 -7.28 -6.27 -17.69
C THR A 123 -7.11 -4.76 -17.80
N PHE A 124 -6.42 -4.32 -18.85
CA PHE A 124 -6.19 -2.91 -19.14
C PHE A 124 -7.42 -2.27 -19.78
N ALA A 125 -7.41 -0.93 -19.91
CA ALA A 125 -8.53 -0.17 -20.47
C ALA A 125 -8.83 -0.51 -21.93
N ASP A 126 -7.84 -0.99 -22.68
CA ASP A 126 -7.98 -1.47 -24.07
C ASP A 126 -8.46 -2.94 -24.16
N GLY A 127 -8.74 -3.58 -23.01
CA GLY A 127 -9.18 -4.97 -22.91
C GLY A 127 -8.04 -6.00 -22.96
N THR A 128 -6.79 -5.57 -23.20
CA THR A 128 -5.65 -6.48 -23.18
C THR A 128 -5.35 -6.97 -21.77
N ARG A 129 -4.74 -8.16 -21.67
CA ARG A 129 -4.45 -8.82 -20.40
C ARG A 129 -2.96 -8.94 -20.14
N LEU A 130 -2.56 -8.69 -18.89
CA LEU A 130 -1.23 -8.97 -18.38
C LEU A 130 -1.31 -9.97 -17.24
N GLN A 131 -0.66 -11.12 -17.40
CA GLN A 131 -0.55 -12.12 -16.33
C GLN A 131 0.39 -11.65 -15.23
N ALA A 132 0.11 -12.06 -13.99
CA ALA A 132 1.05 -11.93 -12.90
C ALA A 132 2.27 -12.84 -13.11
N ARG A 133 3.34 -12.54 -12.37
CA ARG A 133 4.46 -13.48 -12.20
C ARG A 133 3.95 -14.77 -11.53
N PRO A 134 4.48 -15.94 -11.91
CA PRO A 134 3.99 -17.23 -11.42
C PRO A 134 4.35 -17.52 -9.96
N GLU A 135 5.24 -16.74 -9.35
CA GLU A 135 5.63 -16.88 -7.95
C GLU A 135 4.77 -16.02 -7.02
N VAL A 136 4.55 -16.52 -5.81
CA VAL A 136 4.03 -15.74 -4.67
C VAL A 136 5.23 -15.12 -3.97
N TYR A 137 5.30 -13.79 -3.93
CA TYR A 137 6.39 -13.11 -3.23
C TYR A 137 6.00 -12.80 -1.79
N LEU A 138 6.88 -13.06 -0.83
CA LEU A 138 6.64 -12.77 0.58
C LEU A 138 7.25 -11.44 0.99
N GLY A 139 6.69 -10.79 2.02
CA GLY A 139 7.35 -9.66 2.68
C GLY A 139 8.74 -10.05 3.20
N ASP A 140 9.65 -9.10 3.33
CA ASP A 140 10.99 -9.36 3.89
C ASP A 140 11.10 -9.01 5.38
N GLY A 141 10.05 -8.41 5.98
CA GLY A 141 10.06 -7.94 7.37
C GLY A 141 11.02 -6.77 7.63
N ASP A 142 11.61 -6.21 6.55
CA ASP A 142 12.55 -5.09 6.61
C ASP A 142 11.80 -3.74 6.63
N VAL A 143 12.53 -2.66 6.29
CA VAL A 143 12.06 -1.26 6.36
C VAL A 143 10.97 -0.95 5.33
N TYR A 144 10.88 -1.73 4.25
CA TYR A 144 10.04 -1.40 3.10
C TYR A 144 8.67 -2.08 3.14
N ASP A 145 7.70 -1.39 2.56
CA ASP A 145 6.29 -1.78 2.51
C ASP A 145 5.93 -2.70 1.34
N TYR A 146 6.94 -3.17 0.62
CA TYR A 146 6.83 -3.99 -0.59
C TYR A 146 7.87 -5.12 -0.59
N THR A 147 7.60 -6.18 -1.36
CA THR A 147 8.52 -7.32 -1.49
C THR A 147 9.77 -7.00 -2.30
N ARG A 148 10.75 -7.90 -2.27
CA ARG A 148 11.87 -7.93 -3.22
C ARG A 148 11.66 -9.06 -4.21
N VAL A 149 11.80 -8.78 -5.51
CA VAL A 149 11.75 -9.81 -6.56
C VAL A 149 13.07 -10.57 -6.59
N THR A 150 13.22 -11.50 -5.65
CA THR A 150 14.41 -12.34 -5.49
C THR A 150 14.01 -13.78 -5.16
N PRO A 151 14.87 -14.78 -5.43
CA PRO A 151 14.59 -16.17 -5.07
C PRO A 151 14.32 -16.38 -3.57
N ARG A 152 14.88 -15.54 -2.69
CA ARG A 152 14.67 -15.63 -1.23
C ARG A 152 13.21 -15.37 -0.85
N ASN A 153 12.59 -14.40 -1.51
CA ASN A 153 11.21 -13.97 -1.24
C ASN A 153 10.17 -14.71 -2.09
N ALA A 154 10.59 -15.36 -3.16
CA ALA A 154 9.71 -16.07 -4.07
C ALA A 154 9.34 -17.46 -3.52
N ARG A 155 8.05 -17.81 -3.57
CA ARG A 155 7.55 -19.16 -3.32
C ARG A 155 6.83 -19.67 -4.56
N PRO A 156 6.94 -20.98 -4.87
CA PRO A 156 6.22 -21.55 -5.98
C PRO A 156 4.71 -21.49 -5.72
N SER A 157 3.93 -21.17 -6.75
CA SER A 157 2.47 -21.22 -6.68
C SER A 157 1.92 -22.63 -6.97
N PRO A 158 0.88 -23.08 -6.27
CA PRO A 158 0.17 -22.38 -5.19
C PRO A 158 0.96 -22.40 -3.87
N TYR A 159 0.74 -21.39 -3.03
CA TYR A 159 1.40 -21.26 -1.74
C TYR A 159 0.41 -20.88 -0.62
N ASP A 160 0.65 -21.34 0.61
CA ASP A 160 -0.15 -20.99 1.78
C ASP A 160 0.19 -19.57 2.27
N ILE A 161 -0.61 -18.59 1.87
CA ILE A 161 -0.44 -17.19 2.26
C ILE A 161 -0.89 -16.90 3.70
N ASN A 162 -1.43 -17.92 4.38
CA ASN A 162 -1.72 -17.93 5.81
C ASN A 162 -0.80 -18.93 6.53
N SER A 163 0.43 -19.17 6.06
CA SER A 163 1.40 -19.97 6.81
C SER A 163 2.00 -19.16 7.99
N ASP A 164 2.69 -19.84 8.91
CA ASP A 164 3.45 -19.16 9.97
C ASP A 164 4.65 -18.37 9.42
N GLU A 165 5.22 -18.82 8.29
CA GLU A 165 6.27 -18.09 7.57
C GLU A 165 5.74 -16.72 7.15
N VAL A 166 4.60 -16.67 6.45
CA VAL A 166 4.01 -15.39 6.02
C VAL A 166 3.65 -14.55 7.23
N HIS A 167 2.98 -15.11 8.24
CA HIS A 167 2.53 -14.35 9.41
C HIS A 167 3.66 -13.77 10.27
N GLY A 168 4.86 -14.37 10.21
CA GLY A 168 6.06 -13.80 10.83
C GLY A 168 6.58 -12.54 10.13
N LEU A 169 6.27 -12.36 8.84
CA LEU A 169 6.77 -11.32 7.95
C LEU A 169 5.81 -10.13 7.90
N ILE A 170 5.57 -9.53 9.08
CA ILE A 170 4.70 -8.37 9.23
C ILE A 170 5.33 -7.18 8.49
N PRO A 171 4.68 -6.64 7.44
CA PRO A 171 5.16 -5.44 6.76
C PRO A 171 5.18 -4.26 7.74
N ARG A 172 6.10 -3.32 7.55
CA ARG A 172 6.15 -2.10 8.36
C ARG A 172 5.08 -1.07 8.01
N ILE A 173 4.20 -1.40 7.06
CA ILE A 173 3.02 -0.58 6.75
C ILE A 173 2.18 -0.39 8.01
N THR A 174 1.64 0.79 8.14
CA THR A 174 0.72 1.11 9.23
C THR A 174 -0.67 0.47 9.08
N ASN A 175 -0.99 -0.06 7.90
CA ASN A 175 -2.26 -0.71 7.57
C ASN A 175 -2.46 -2.05 8.31
N GLU A 176 -1.38 -2.74 8.67
CA GLU A 176 -1.42 -4.05 9.32
C GLU A 176 -0.25 -4.20 10.30
N LYS A 177 -0.54 -4.65 11.52
CA LYS A 177 0.46 -4.79 12.60
C LYS A 177 0.55 -6.19 13.17
N ARG A 178 -0.35 -7.08 12.76
CA ARG A 178 -0.52 -8.42 13.33
C ARG A 178 -0.20 -9.52 12.35
N TYR A 179 -0.45 -9.29 11.08
CA TYR A 179 -0.36 -10.31 10.03
C TYR A 179 0.66 -9.91 8.98
N GLY A 180 1.38 -10.90 8.47
CA GLY A 180 2.30 -10.67 7.36
C GLY A 180 1.60 -10.71 6.01
N SER A 181 2.39 -10.44 4.98
CA SER A 181 1.89 -10.16 3.63
C SER A 181 2.55 -11.04 2.56
N ALA A 182 1.74 -11.40 1.58
CA ALA A 182 2.16 -11.92 0.29
C ALA A 182 1.93 -10.85 -0.79
N TYR A 183 2.58 -10.98 -1.94
CA TYR A 183 2.58 -9.98 -2.99
C TYR A 183 2.42 -10.67 -4.34
N VAL A 184 1.51 -10.10 -5.14
CA VAL A 184 1.27 -10.46 -6.53
C VAL A 184 1.93 -9.40 -7.39
N VAL A 185 2.89 -9.79 -8.21
CA VAL A 185 3.71 -8.84 -8.98
C VAL A 185 3.38 -8.97 -10.46
N PHE A 186 3.24 -7.83 -11.13
CA PHE A 186 2.95 -7.69 -12.55
C PHE A 186 4.05 -6.89 -13.23
N GLN A 187 4.59 -7.44 -14.32
CA GLN A 187 5.71 -6.84 -15.04
C GLN A 187 5.23 -5.68 -15.93
N THR A 188 4.85 -4.56 -15.29
CA THR A 188 4.44 -3.32 -15.97
C THR A 188 4.80 -2.09 -15.16
N ASP A 189 5.24 -1.05 -15.84
CA ASP A 189 5.55 0.29 -15.36
C ASP A 189 4.45 1.31 -15.71
N ARG A 190 3.35 0.85 -16.33
CA ARG A 190 2.30 1.72 -16.89
C ARG A 190 1.24 2.17 -15.89
N PHE A 191 1.43 1.87 -14.61
CA PHE A 191 0.42 2.18 -13.60
C PHE A 191 0.36 3.69 -13.33
N ALA A 192 -0.82 4.26 -13.55
CA ALA A 192 -1.09 5.69 -13.44
C ALA A 192 -2.42 5.97 -12.71
N ALA A 193 -2.61 7.19 -12.23
CA ALA A 193 -3.77 7.60 -11.44
C ALA A 193 -5.13 7.45 -12.15
N ASP A 194 -5.14 7.57 -13.47
CA ASP A 194 -6.33 7.46 -14.33
C ASP A 194 -6.47 6.07 -14.96
N SER A 195 -5.66 5.11 -14.53
CA SER A 195 -5.72 3.73 -15.01
C SER A 195 -7.09 3.13 -14.72
N LYS A 196 -7.83 2.78 -15.77
CA LYS A 196 -9.10 2.05 -15.67
C LYS A 196 -8.87 0.53 -15.68
N TRP A 197 -7.93 0.07 -14.84
CA TRP A 197 -7.59 -1.35 -14.79
C TRP A 197 -8.57 -2.12 -13.92
N THR A 198 -8.83 -3.36 -14.31
CA THR A 198 -9.45 -4.36 -13.45
C THR A 198 -8.42 -5.42 -13.09
N ILE A 199 -8.20 -5.65 -11.80
CA ILE A 199 -7.23 -6.63 -11.31
C ILE A 199 -7.98 -7.87 -10.86
N ASN A 200 -7.73 -9.00 -11.53
CA ASN A 200 -8.29 -10.29 -11.18
C ASN A 200 -7.25 -11.07 -10.38
N LEU A 201 -7.58 -11.45 -9.15
CA LEU A 201 -6.69 -12.23 -8.28
C LEU A 201 -7.00 -13.74 -8.33
N GLY A 202 -8.01 -14.18 -9.08
CA GLY A 202 -8.41 -15.59 -9.10
C GLY A 202 -9.18 -15.99 -7.85
N ALA A 203 -8.75 -17.03 -7.15
CA ALA A 203 -9.44 -17.56 -5.98
C ALA A 203 -8.48 -18.00 -4.87
N LEU A 204 -9.00 -18.05 -3.65
CA LEU A 204 -8.37 -18.75 -2.54
C LEU A 204 -8.85 -20.21 -2.51
N GLN A 205 -8.00 -21.13 -2.08
CA GLN A 205 -8.41 -22.49 -1.75
C GLN A 205 -8.22 -22.74 -0.25
N VAL A 206 -9.33 -22.99 0.44
CA VAL A 206 -9.37 -23.14 1.91
C VAL A 206 -10.22 -24.36 2.25
N GLN A 207 -9.68 -25.29 3.02
CA GLN A 207 -10.41 -26.50 3.46
C GLN A 207 -11.10 -27.27 2.30
N GLY A 208 -10.45 -27.31 1.13
CA GLY A 208 -10.98 -27.97 -0.07
C GLY A 208 -11.99 -27.16 -0.88
N GLN A 209 -12.35 -25.95 -0.43
CA GLN A 209 -13.28 -25.06 -1.12
C GLN A 209 -12.54 -23.99 -1.92
N LYS A 210 -13.06 -23.66 -3.11
CA LYS A 210 -12.58 -22.56 -3.94
C LYS A 210 -13.41 -21.31 -3.63
N LEU A 211 -12.76 -20.27 -3.12
CA LEU A 211 -13.36 -19.00 -2.74
C LEU A 211 -12.97 -17.93 -3.78
N PRO A 212 -13.84 -17.58 -4.73
CA PRO A 212 -13.51 -16.60 -5.76
C PRO A 212 -13.26 -15.23 -5.12
N ILE A 213 -12.14 -14.60 -5.47
CA ILE A 213 -11.83 -13.24 -5.06
C ILE A 213 -12.52 -12.29 -6.07
N PRO A 214 -13.41 -11.40 -5.63
CA PRO A 214 -14.02 -10.43 -6.53
C PRO A 214 -12.94 -9.59 -7.25
N PRO A 215 -13.10 -9.28 -8.55
CA PRO A 215 -12.16 -8.44 -9.27
C PRO A 215 -12.02 -7.07 -8.59
N LEU A 216 -10.78 -6.63 -8.40
CA LEU A 216 -10.48 -5.33 -7.82
C LEU A 216 -10.59 -4.25 -8.89
N GLN A 217 -11.32 -3.19 -8.56
CA GLN A 217 -11.47 -2.01 -9.41
C GLN A 217 -10.64 -0.86 -8.86
N LEU A 218 -10.04 -0.09 -9.77
CA LEU A 218 -9.32 1.13 -9.43
C LEU A 218 -10.28 2.30 -9.26
N CYS A 219 -10.09 3.03 -8.16
CA CYS A 219 -10.78 4.27 -7.81
C CYS A 219 -9.78 5.42 -7.93
N ASN A 220 -10.08 6.37 -8.82
CA ASN A 220 -9.27 7.57 -8.98
C ASN A 220 -9.49 8.51 -7.79
N HIS A 221 -8.39 8.93 -7.15
CA HIS A 221 -8.37 9.99 -6.18
C HIS A 221 -7.84 11.27 -6.84
N PRO A 222 -8.72 12.28 -7.07
CA PRO A 222 -8.31 13.49 -7.78
C PRO A 222 -7.30 14.30 -6.98
N VAL A 223 -6.57 15.18 -7.69
CA VAL A 223 -5.63 16.15 -7.11
C VAL A 223 -6.33 16.92 -5.99
N LYS A 224 -5.71 16.92 -4.81
CA LYS A 224 -6.19 17.73 -3.68
C LYS A 224 -5.32 18.96 -3.56
N THR A 225 -5.96 20.12 -3.52
CA THR A 225 -5.31 21.41 -3.25
C THR A 225 -5.66 21.87 -1.85
N TRP A 226 -4.67 22.14 -1.00
CA TRP A 226 -4.87 22.82 0.27
C TRP A 226 -4.01 24.08 0.34
N ILE A 227 -4.59 25.12 0.92
CA ILE A 227 -3.88 26.37 1.21
C ILE A 227 -3.32 26.23 2.62
N GLY A 228 -2.02 25.98 2.72
CA GLY A 228 -1.31 26.03 3.99
C GLY A 228 -0.91 27.46 4.30
N ILE A 229 -1.24 27.95 5.50
CA ILE A 229 -0.63 29.15 6.08
C ILE A 229 0.53 28.67 6.94
N GLU A 230 1.74 28.64 6.38
CA GLU A 230 2.95 28.31 7.13
C GLU A 230 3.56 29.62 7.66
N PRO A 231 3.77 29.79 8.97
CA PRO A 231 4.51 30.94 9.46
C PRO A 231 5.95 30.84 8.96
N LEU A 232 6.39 31.83 8.20
CA LEU A 232 7.77 31.99 7.68
C LEU A 232 8.77 32.18 8.84
N MET A 233 9.03 31.13 9.61
CA MET A 233 10.15 31.05 10.55
C MET A 233 10.60 29.59 10.66
N ARG A 234 11.47 29.14 9.76
CA ARG A 234 12.49 28.15 10.14
C ARG A 234 13.73 28.95 10.58
N PRO A 235 14.22 28.81 11.82
CA PRO A 235 15.46 29.45 12.27
C PRO A 235 16.70 28.91 11.53
#